data_AF-E0DGD6-F1
#
_entry.id   AF-E0DGD6-F1
#
_cell.length_a   1.000
_cell.length_b   1.000
_cell.length_c   1.000
_cell.angle_alpha   90.00
_cell.angle_beta   90.00
_cell.angle_gamma   90.00
#
_symmetry.space_group_name_H-M   'P 1'
#
loop_
_entity.id
_entity.type
_entity.pdbx_description
1 polymer ?
#
loop_
_entity_poly.entity_id
_entity_poly.type
_entity_poly.pdbx_seq_one_letter_code
_entity_poly.pdbx_strand_id
1 'polypeptide(L)'
;MMVKLLFQRVADEARPPAVLGRYPGMPDYFTEVLLDDLVESGAWLDLELKRPFLALWVNDEDFDNPDWEDPIIGRTQKNVRKFAAMDPVVDLESLRGMRVFHDEPYFR
;
A
#
# COMPACT_ATOMS: atom_id res chain seq x y z
N MET A 1 -19.93 -1.45 12.49
CA MET A 1 -20.06 -1.16 11.05
C MET A 1 -18.64 -1.03 10.52
N MET A 2 -18.23 -1.91 9.62
CA MET A 2 -16.83 -2.25 9.31
C MET A 2 -16.16 -1.13 8.49
N VAL A 3 -15.16 -0.44 9.02
CA VAL A 3 -14.38 0.54 8.26
C VAL A 3 -13.33 -0.18 7.42
N LYS A 4 -13.83 -0.77 6.31
CA LYS A 4 -13.06 -1.23 5.13
C LYS A 4 -13.01 -0.10 4.09
N LEU A 5 -12.40 1.04 4.42
CA LEU A 5 -12.48 2.21 3.53
C LEU A 5 -11.23 2.44 2.68
N LEU A 6 -10.03 2.44 3.27
CA LEU A 6 -8.83 2.87 2.53
C LEU A 6 -8.48 1.94 1.37
N PHE A 7 -8.29 0.64 1.61
CA PHE A 7 -7.86 -0.30 0.57
C PHE A 7 -8.86 -0.46 -0.57
N GLN A 8 -10.15 -0.47 -0.25
CA GLN A 8 -11.20 -0.55 -1.26
C GLN A 8 -11.22 0.71 -2.11
N ARG A 9 -11.13 1.90 -1.50
CA ARG A 9 -11.01 3.18 -2.23
C ARG A 9 -9.77 3.23 -3.11
N VAL A 10 -8.61 2.77 -2.60
CA VAL A 10 -7.38 2.70 -3.39
C VAL A 10 -7.58 1.82 -4.62
N ALA A 11 -8.18 0.64 -4.48
CA ALA A 11 -8.45 -0.26 -5.59
C ALA A 11 -9.43 0.34 -6.62
N ASP A 12 -10.53 0.92 -6.15
CA ASP A 12 -11.62 1.43 -6.99
C ASP A 12 -11.28 2.77 -7.68
N GLU A 13 -10.53 3.65 -7.00
CA GLU A 13 -10.23 5.01 -7.48
C GLU A 13 -8.91 5.10 -8.26
N ALA A 14 -8.07 4.07 -8.20
CA ALA A 14 -6.89 3.95 -9.05
C ALA A 14 -7.26 3.95 -10.54
N ARG A 15 -6.35 4.46 -11.38
CA ARG A 15 -6.55 4.54 -12.83
C ARG A 15 -5.33 3.97 -13.57
N PRO A 16 -5.43 2.75 -14.16
CA PRO A 16 -6.61 1.88 -14.15
C PRO A 16 -6.94 1.32 -12.75
N PRO A 17 -8.20 0.89 -12.50
CA PRO A 17 -8.58 0.28 -11.24
C PRO A 17 -7.81 -1.03 -10.97
N ALA A 18 -7.54 -1.30 -9.71
CA ALA A 18 -6.90 -2.53 -9.24
C ALA A 18 -7.90 -3.44 -8.52
N VAL A 19 -7.49 -4.68 -8.20
CA VAL A 19 -8.36 -5.66 -7.53
C VAL A 19 -7.85 -5.94 -6.13
N LEU A 20 -8.57 -5.46 -5.12
CA LEU A 20 -8.31 -5.85 -3.73
C LEU A 20 -8.62 -7.34 -3.54
N GLY A 21 -7.67 -8.09 -2.99
CA GLY A 21 -7.86 -9.52 -2.71
C GLY A 21 -7.89 -10.39 -3.95
N ARG A 22 -7.16 -10.02 -5.02
CA ARG A 22 -7.00 -10.82 -6.26
C ARG A 22 -6.71 -12.30 -6.00
N TYR A 23 -6.01 -12.61 -4.92
CA TYR A 23 -5.74 -13.98 -4.45
C TYR A 23 -6.45 -14.26 -3.11
N PRO A 24 -7.72 -14.68 -3.10
CA PRO A 24 -8.55 -14.73 -1.89
C PRO A 24 -8.04 -15.68 -0.79
N GLY A 25 -7.11 -16.61 -1.11
CA GLY A 25 -6.47 -17.49 -0.13
C GLY A 25 -5.26 -16.89 0.60
N MET A 26 -4.95 -15.61 0.39
CA MET A 26 -3.76 -14.93 0.94
C MET A 26 -4.13 -13.59 1.57
N PRO A 27 -5.00 -13.56 2.61
CA PRO A 27 -5.49 -12.32 3.22
C PRO A 27 -4.38 -11.42 3.75
N ASP A 28 -3.34 -12.02 4.35
CA ASP A 28 -2.21 -11.31 4.94
C ASP A 28 -1.37 -10.54 3.92
N TYR A 29 -1.54 -10.81 2.62
CA TYR A 29 -0.78 -10.19 1.52
C TYR A 29 -1.63 -9.32 0.59
N PHE A 30 -2.89 -9.03 0.96
CA PHE A 30 -3.78 -8.25 0.08
C PHE A 30 -3.23 -6.85 -0.22
N THR A 31 -2.56 -6.25 0.75
CA THR A 31 -2.02 -4.89 0.64
C THR A 31 -0.80 -4.85 -0.27
N GLU A 32 0.10 -5.82 -0.16
CA GLU A 32 1.29 -6.01 -0.99
C GLU A 32 0.91 -6.33 -2.43
N VAL A 33 -0.08 -7.21 -2.63
CA VAL A 33 -0.61 -7.55 -3.95
C VAL A 33 -1.29 -6.34 -4.60
N LEU A 34 -2.06 -5.57 -3.84
CA LEU A 34 -2.68 -4.33 -4.33
C LEU A 34 -1.60 -3.33 -4.77
N LEU A 35 -0.56 -3.11 -3.96
CA LEU A 35 0.55 -2.23 -4.30
C LEU A 35 1.27 -2.69 -5.58
N ASP A 36 1.52 -3.99 -5.72
CA ASP A 36 2.13 -4.55 -6.92
C ASP A 36 1.30 -4.27 -8.17
N ASP A 37 -0.02 -4.46 -8.10
CA ASP A 37 -0.92 -4.20 -9.22
C ASP A 37 -0.94 -2.72 -9.62
N LEU A 38 -0.89 -1.81 -8.65
CA LEU A 38 -0.80 -0.37 -8.92
C LEU A 38 0.51 0.00 -9.62
N VAL A 39 1.63 -0.61 -9.22
CA VAL A 39 2.94 -0.38 -9.85
C VAL A 39 3.01 -0.97 -11.25
N GLU A 40 2.64 -2.24 -11.42
CA GLU A 40 2.73 -2.95 -12.70
C GLU A 40 1.80 -2.37 -13.76
N SER A 41 0.62 -1.87 -13.36
CA SER A 41 -0.32 -1.21 -14.28
C SER A 41 0.02 0.26 -14.57
N GLY A 42 1.00 0.84 -13.88
CA GLY A 42 1.28 2.27 -13.97
C GLY A 42 0.13 3.14 -13.45
N ALA A 43 -0.62 2.65 -12.46
CA ALA A 43 -1.84 3.30 -12.00
C ALA A 43 -1.57 4.69 -11.40
N TRP A 44 -2.38 5.65 -11.82
CA TRP A 44 -2.48 6.95 -11.18
C TRP A 44 -3.47 6.88 -10.00
N LEU A 45 -3.13 7.53 -8.89
CA LEU A 45 -3.97 7.63 -7.69
C LEU A 45 -3.84 9.02 -7.09
N ASP A 46 -4.97 9.61 -6.69
CA ASP A 46 -4.99 10.94 -6.07
C ASP A 46 -4.14 10.99 -4.80
N LEU A 47 -3.51 12.14 -4.51
CA LEU A 47 -2.68 12.35 -3.33
C LEU A 47 -3.43 12.09 -2.02
N GLU A 48 -4.73 12.37 -1.97
CA GLU A 48 -5.58 12.11 -0.79
C GLU A 48 -5.51 10.64 -0.38
N LEU A 49 -5.46 9.72 -1.34
CA LEU A 49 -5.41 8.28 -1.10
C LEU A 49 -3.99 7.73 -1.13
N LYS A 50 -3.15 8.25 -2.02
CA LYS A 50 -1.78 7.77 -2.21
C LYS A 50 -0.90 7.98 -0.98
N ARG A 51 -1.02 9.14 -0.32
CA ARG A 51 -0.25 9.45 0.89
C ARG A 51 -0.58 8.51 2.06
N PRO A 52 -1.85 8.35 2.50
CA PRO A 52 -2.15 7.42 3.59
C PRO A 52 -1.88 5.97 3.22
N PHE A 53 -2.01 5.58 1.95
CA PHE A 53 -1.65 4.23 1.50
C PHE A 53 -0.15 3.95 1.64
N LEU A 54 0.72 4.84 1.15
CA LEU A 54 2.18 4.71 1.30
C LEU A 54 2.64 4.82 2.76
N ALA A 55 1.94 5.62 3.57
CA ALA A 55 2.26 5.83 4.98
C ALA A 55 2.09 4.56 5.85
N LEU A 56 1.37 3.54 5.36
CA LEU A 56 1.27 2.24 6.03
C LEU A 56 2.66 1.61 6.21
N TRP A 57 3.47 1.60 5.14
CA TRP A 57 4.82 1.05 5.20
C TRP A 57 5.82 2.01 5.81
N VAL A 58 5.78 3.32 5.51
CA VAL A 58 6.76 4.28 6.05
C VAL A 58 6.81 4.32 7.58
N ASN A 59 5.68 4.01 8.22
CA ASN A 59 5.53 4.00 9.67
C ASN A 59 5.56 2.59 10.27
N ASP A 60 5.80 1.56 9.46
CA ASP A 60 6.05 0.21 9.92
C ASP A 60 7.47 0.10 10.51
N GLU A 61 7.64 -0.72 11.55
CA GLU A 61 8.93 -0.87 12.24
C GLU A 61 10.03 -1.45 11.34
N ASP A 62 9.63 -2.26 10.35
CA ASP A 62 10.55 -2.91 9.42
C ASP A 62 10.86 -2.05 8.19
N PHE A 63 10.36 -0.81 8.12
CA PHE A 63 10.58 0.04 6.95
C PHE A 63 12.05 0.37 6.72
N ASP A 64 12.75 0.74 7.80
CA ASP A 64 14.16 1.17 7.75
C ASP A 64 15.13 0.00 7.84
N ASN A 65 14.70 -1.12 8.41
CA ASN A 65 15.50 -2.33 8.57
C ASN A 65 14.71 -3.58 8.14
N PRO A 66 14.33 -3.69 6.85
CA PRO A 66 13.54 -4.81 6.37
C PRO A 66 14.30 -6.13 6.43
N ASP A 67 13.58 -7.23 6.68
CA ASP A 67 14.12 -8.57 6.49
C ASP A 67 14.29 -8.84 4.98
N TRP A 68 15.52 -8.71 4.51
CA TRP A 68 15.88 -8.91 3.10
C TRP A 68 15.85 -10.37 2.65
N GLU A 69 15.83 -11.33 3.58
CA GLU A 69 15.70 -12.75 3.25
C GLU A 69 14.26 -13.11 2.86
N ASP A 70 13.28 -12.29 3.27
CA ASP A 70 11.90 -12.42 2.82
C ASP A 70 11.72 -11.76 1.42
N PRO A 71 11.43 -12.56 0.37
CA PRO A 71 11.25 -12.04 -0.98
C PRO A 71 10.04 -11.10 -1.11
N ILE A 72 9.02 -11.24 -0.26
CA ILE A 72 7.84 -10.38 -0.23
C ILE A 72 8.24 -9.01 0.30
N ILE A 73 8.94 -8.94 1.43
CA ILE A 73 9.42 -7.67 2.00
C ILE A 73 10.33 -6.94 0.99
N GLY A 74 11.29 -7.66 0.39
CA GLY A 74 12.18 -7.08 -0.62
C GLY A 74 11.43 -6.54 -1.86
N ARG A 75 10.33 -7.18 -2.27
CA ARG A 75 9.49 -6.72 -3.38
C ARG A 75 8.64 -5.51 -2.99
N THR A 76 8.00 -5.56 -1.83
CA THR A 76 7.19 -4.47 -1.26
C THR A 76 8.01 -3.20 -1.11
N GLN A 77 9.22 -3.27 -0.53
CA GLN A 77 10.13 -2.13 -0.38
C GLN A 77 10.46 -1.46 -1.74
N LYS A 78 10.67 -2.25 -2.79
CA LYS A 78 10.87 -1.72 -4.16
C LYS A 78 9.62 -1.05 -4.70
N ASN A 79 8.45 -1.69 -4.52
CA ASN A 79 7.19 -1.19 -5.04
C ASN A 79 6.71 0.08 -4.30
N VAL A 80 6.94 0.22 -2.99
CA VAL A 80 6.67 1.45 -2.24
C VAL A 80 7.43 2.63 -2.86
N ARG A 81 8.74 2.46 -3.11
CA ARG A 81 9.57 3.51 -3.73
C ARG A 81 9.16 3.81 -5.17
N LYS A 82 8.85 2.79 -5.96
CA LYS A 82 8.37 2.97 -7.34
C LYS A 82 7.04 3.73 -7.36
N PHE A 83 6.06 3.30 -6.56
CA PHE A 83 4.75 3.92 -6.54
C PHE A 83 4.83 5.37 -6.05
N ALA A 84 5.65 5.64 -5.02
CA ALA A 84 5.93 7.00 -4.56
C ALA A 84 6.53 7.90 -5.66
N ALA A 85 7.35 7.34 -6.55
CA ALA A 85 7.97 8.06 -7.67
C ALA A 85 7.07 8.20 -8.90
N MET A 86 5.95 7.47 -8.99
CA MET A 86 4.94 7.66 -10.05
C MET A 86 4.12 8.93 -9.78
N ASP A 87 3.57 9.56 -10.81
CA ASP A 87 2.72 10.74 -10.63
C ASP A 87 1.39 10.38 -9.93
N PRO A 88 0.92 11.19 -8.96
CA PRO A 88 1.62 12.31 -8.36
C PRO A 88 2.74 11.83 -7.42
N VAL A 89 3.93 12.43 -7.52
CA VAL A 89 5.10 12.05 -6.72
C VAL A 89 4.87 12.35 -5.24
N VAL A 90 5.26 11.42 -4.38
CA VAL A 90 5.17 11.54 -2.92
C VAL A 90 6.56 11.35 -2.31
N ASP A 91 7.00 12.33 -1.52
CA ASP A 91 8.18 12.18 -0.67
C ASP A 91 7.83 11.29 0.53
N LEU A 92 8.48 10.12 0.63
CA LEU A 92 8.21 9.15 1.68
C LEU A 92 8.59 9.69 3.07
N GLU A 93 9.63 10.50 3.20
CA GLU A 93 10.01 11.08 4.49
C GLU A 93 8.95 12.06 5.01
N SER A 94 8.21 12.72 4.10
CA SER A 94 7.07 13.57 4.46
C SER A 94 5.89 12.83 5.09
N LEU A 95 5.91 11.49 5.07
CA LEU A 95 4.85 10.63 5.63
C LEU A 95 5.21 10.08 7.02
N ARG A 96 6.43 10.32 7.53
CA ARG A 96 6.84 9.91 8.87
C ARG A 96 5.92 10.52 9.93
N GLY A 97 5.45 9.70 10.86
CA GLY A 97 4.52 10.10 11.91
C GLY A 97 3.09 10.40 11.43
N MET A 98 2.77 10.19 10.14
CA MET A 98 1.40 10.29 9.65
C MET A 98 0.56 9.17 10.27
N ARG A 99 -0.48 9.55 11.03
CA ARG A 99 -1.45 8.58 11.54
C ARG A 99 -2.35 8.13 10.41
N VAL A 100 -2.25 6.85 10.06
CA VAL A 100 -3.17 6.21 9.12
C VAL A 100 -4.19 5.43 9.93
N PHE A 101 -5.44 5.92 9.93
CA PHE A 101 -6.54 5.16 10.50
C PHE A 101 -6.99 4.12 9.47
N HIS A 102 -6.61 2.86 9.70
CA HIS A 102 -7.21 1.70 9.07
C HIS A 102 -7.81 0.87 10.20
N ASP A 103 -9.14 0.77 10.25
CA ASP A 103 -9.82 -0.01 11.30
C ASP A 103 -9.65 -1.50 10.97
N GLU A 104 -8.63 -2.15 11.54
CA GLU A 104 -8.60 -3.61 11.57
C GLU A 104 -9.68 -4.15 12.50
N PRO A 105 -10.39 -5.19 12.05
CA PRO A 105 -10.28 -6.43 12.79
C PRO A 105 -10.03 -7.56 11.80
N TYR A 106 -8.77 -7.91 11.58
CA TYR A 106 -8.48 -9.26 11.13
C TYR A 106 -8.63 -10.16 12.37
N PHE A 107 -9.73 -10.90 12.37
CA PHE A 107 -9.97 -11.98 13.30
C PHE A 107 -8.80 -12.97 13.21
N ARG A 108 -8.10 -13.13 14.33
CA ARG A 108 -7.26 -14.31 14.60
C ARG A 108 -8.14 -15.55 14.80
#